data_AF-A0A820L9D1-F1
#
_entry.id   AF-A0A820L9D1-F1
#
_cell.length_a   1.000
_cell.length_b   1.000
_cell.length_c   1.000
_cell.angle_alpha   90.00
_cell.angle_beta   90.00
_cell.angle_gamma   90.00
#
_symmetry.space_group_name_H-M   'P 1'
#
loop_
_entity.id
_entity.type
_entity.pdbx_description
1 polymer ?
#
loop_
_entity_poly.entity_id
_entity_poly.type
_entity_poly.pdbx_seq_one_letter_code
_entity_poly.pdbx_strand_id
1 'polypeptide(L)'
;MEALNSLLRGDSLTWRQQETTMSLMWLLLQKRIPIPLSCIRTFVDFLIHDNVELRKIAEEGIAAFCRLQKPPRIYVEKPLGEILQRPVNVDECHPGDRDDNLWITINDYKPPTSQIQWEEICFMDKSYHGYYKWPKVIRYPLNKRERYTKENMPENVRILYEKFIDKDFINKFTQFMVLDEEKGKINFDARRFNMFK
;
A
#
# COMPACT_ATOMS: atom_id res chain seq x y z
N MET A 1 -15.98 -11.25 -13.54
CA MET A 1 -14.93 -11.78 -12.65
C MET A 1 -15.21 -13.23 -12.30
N GLU A 2 -16.36 -13.58 -11.72
CA GLU A 2 -16.73 -14.98 -11.42
C GLU A 2 -16.59 -15.94 -12.60
N ALA A 3 -17.04 -15.57 -13.80
CA ALA A 3 -16.89 -16.44 -14.98
C ALA A 3 -15.41 -16.76 -15.31
N LEU A 4 -14.51 -15.77 -15.19
CA LEU A 4 -13.07 -15.99 -15.39
C LEU A 4 -12.49 -16.88 -14.30
N ASN A 5 -12.94 -16.69 -13.06
CA ASN A 5 -12.53 -17.50 -11.92
C ASN A 5 -12.97 -18.97 -12.07
N SER A 6 -14.18 -19.21 -12.55
CA SER A 6 -14.67 -20.56 -12.85
C SER A 6 -13.84 -21.24 -13.95
N LEU A 7 -13.41 -20.49 -14.97
CA LEU A 7 -12.52 -21.02 -16.01
C LEU A 7 -11.13 -21.38 -15.45
N LEU A 8 -10.57 -20.54 -14.57
CA LEU A 8 -9.26 -20.81 -13.93
C LEU A 8 -9.27 -22.06 -13.05
N ARG A 9 -10.39 -22.33 -12.37
CA ARG A 9 -10.56 -23.51 -11.49
C ARG A 9 -10.94 -24.79 -12.23
N GLY A 10 -11.24 -24.70 -13.53
CA GLY A 10 -11.49 -25.85 -14.37
C GLY A 10 -10.20 -26.41 -14.97
N ASP A 11 -10.18 -27.72 -15.24
CA ASP A 11 -9.01 -28.41 -15.81
C ASP A 11 -8.89 -28.26 -17.34
N SER A 12 -9.72 -27.42 -17.95
CA SER A 12 -9.81 -27.30 -19.41
C SER A 12 -8.87 -26.28 -20.04
N LEU A 13 -8.24 -25.42 -19.24
CA LEU A 13 -7.36 -24.36 -19.73
C LEU A 13 -5.91 -24.84 -19.84
N THR A 14 -5.28 -24.54 -20.98
CA THR A 14 -3.82 -24.59 -21.11
C THR A 14 -3.16 -23.55 -20.20
N TRP A 15 -1.89 -23.75 -19.84
CA TRP A 15 -1.13 -22.82 -19.00
C TRP A 15 -1.16 -21.37 -19.55
N ARG A 16 -1.11 -21.21 -20.88
CA ARG A 16 -1.16 -19.89 -21.53
C ARG A 16 -2.53 -19.23 -21.41
N GLN A 17 -3.59 -20.02 -21.48
CA GLN A 17 -4.95 -19.55 -21.27
C GLN A 17 -5.18 -19.20 -19.78
N GLN A 18 -4.60 -19.95 -18.85
CA GLN A 18 -4.65 -19.63 -17.43
C GLN A 18 -3.98 -18.28 -17.15
N GLU A 19 -2.77 -18.05 -17.67
CA GLU A 19 -2.07 -16.76 -17.56
C GLU A 19 -2.95 -15.61 -18.08
N THR A 20 -3.49 -15.76 -19.30
CA THR A 20 -4.36 -14.75 -19.91
C THR A 20 -5.61 -14.49 -19.06
N THR A 21 -6.26 -15.55 -18.58
CA THR A 21 -7.49 -15.46 -17.78
C THR A 21 -7.22 -14.79 -16.44
N MET A 22 -6.08 -15.11 -15.81
CA MET A 22 -5.65 -14.51 -14.55
C MET A 22 -5.33 -13.03 -14.70
N SER A 23 -4.62 -12.64 -15.78
CA SER A 23 -4.36 -11.24 -16.09
C SER A 23 -5.66 -10.46 -16.34
N LEU A 24 -6.61 -11.03 -17.09
CA LEU A 24 -7.92 -10.41 -17.29
C LEU A 24 -8.68 -10.25 -15.98
N MET A 25 -8.63 -11.25 -15.09
CA MET A 25 -9.27 -11.16 -13.77
C MET A 25 -8.66 -10.04 -12.93
N TRP A 26 -7.34 -9.89 -12.95
CA TRP A 26 -6.61 -8.81 -12.27
C TRP A 26 -6.98 -7.42 -12.82
N LEU A 27 -7.08 -7.26 -14.13
CA LEU A 27 -7.46 -5.99 -14.77
C LEU A 27 -8.88 -5.51 -14.40
N LEU A 28 -9.76 -6.42 -13.97
CA LEU A 28 -11.12 -6.09 -13.54
C LEU A 28 -11.20 -5.58 -12.09
N LEU A 29 -10.10 -5.60 -11.33
CA LEU A 29 -10.06 -5.07 -9.96
C LEU A 29 -10.25 -3.55 -9.96
N GLN A 30 -11.32 -3.08 -9.32
CA GLN A 30 -11.64 -1.66 -9.24
C GLN A 30 -12.39 -1.30 -7.97
N LYS A 31 -12.36 -0.02 -7.58
CA LYS A 31 -12.91 0.46 -6.30
C LYS A 31 -14.44 0.40 -6.22
N ARG A 32 -15.15 0.54 -7.34
CA ARG A 32 -16.62 0.70 -7.36
C ARG A 32 -17.39 -0.62 -7.41
N ILE A 33 -16.74 -1.71 -7.79
CA ILE A 33 -17.38 -3.01 -7.96
C ILE A 33 -16.81 -3.95 -6.89
N PRO A 34 -17.67 -4.59 -6.06
CA PRO A 34 -17.20 -5.54 -5.06
C PRO A 34 -16.51 -6.71 -5.73
N ILE A 35 -15.36 -7.10 -5.19
CA ILE A 35 -14.57 -8.22 -5.68
C ILE A 35 -15.19 -9.50 -5.11
N PRO A 36 -15.59 -10.48 -5.94
CA PRO A 36 -16.12 -11.73 -5.44
C PRO A 36 -15.09 -12.47 -4.58
N LEU A 37 -15.53 -13.03 -3.45
CA LEU A 37 -14.66 -13.70 -2.48
C LEU A 37 -13.91 -14.89 -3.09
N SER A 38 -14.54 -15.60 -4.01
CA SER A 38 -13.96 -16.71 -4.76
C SER A 38 -12.73 -16.28 -5.56
N CYS A 39 -12.76 -15.07 -6.14
CA CYS A 39 -11.68 -14.52 -6.96
C CYS A 39 -10.49 -14.11 -6.06
N ILE A 40 -10.77 -13.56 -4.89
CA ILE A 40 -9.74 -13.24 -3.88
C ILE A 40 -9.04 -14.51 -3.43
N ARG A 41 -9.80 -15.57 -3.10
CA ARG A 41 -9.23 -16.88 -2.77
C ARG A 41 -8.31 -17.39 -3.87
N THR A 42 -8.75 -17.32 -5.13
CA THR A 42 -7.90 -17.71 -6.26
C THR A 42 -6.62 -16.89 -6.37
N PHE A 43 -6.66 -15.56 -6.21
CA PHE A 43 -5.43 -14.76 -6.15
C PHE A 43 -4.49 -15.20 -5.03
N VAL A 44 -5.01 -15.47 -3.84
CA VAL A 44 -4.19 -15.90 -2.69
C VAL A 44 -3.62 -17.30 -2.91
N ASP A 45 -4.46 -18.25 -3.32
CA ASP A 45 -4.07 -19.64 -3.60
C ASP A 45 -2.97 -19.69 -4.68
N PHE A 46 -3.05 -18.78 -5.67
CA PHE A 46 -2.11 -18.75 -6.79
C PHE A 46 -0.74 -18.16 -6.44
N LEU A 47 -0.56 -17.54 -5.27
CA LEU A 47 0.77 -17.13 -4.79
C LEU A 47 1.73 -18.31 -4.61
N ILE A 48 1.19 -19.52 -4.41
CA ILE A 48 1.95 -20.78 -4.32
C ILE A 48 1.65 -21.73 -5.47
N HIS A 49 1.13 -21.22 -6.59
CA HIS A 49 0.92 -21.99 -7.82
C HIS A 49 2.26 -22.45 -8.39
N ASP A 50 2.33 -23.58 -9.08
CA ASP A 50 3.62 -24.12 -9.57
C ASP A 50 4.21 -23.32 -10.75
N ASN A 51 3.35 -22.74 -11.59
CA ASN A 51 3.76 -21.81 -12.65
C ASN A 51 4.16 -20.43 -12.07
N VAL A 52 5.41 -20.04 -12.31
CA VAL A 52 6.00 -18.75 -11.90
C VAL A 52 5.26 -17.53 -12.42
N GLU A 53 4.73 -17.58 -13.65
CA GLU A 53 4.05 -16.43 -14.23
C GLU A 53 2.69 -16.19 -13.57
N LEU A 54 1.99 -17.28 -13.22
CA LEU A 54 0.75 -17.19 -12.44
C LEU A 54 0.99 -16.64 -11.03
N ARG A 55 2.12 -16.98 -10.40
CA ARG A 55 2.53 -16.38 -9.12
C ARG A 55 2.74 -14.87 -9.25
N LYS A 56 3.47 -14.42 -10.28
CA LYS A 56 3.70 -12.98 -10.55
C LYS A 56 2.40 -12.22 -10.76
N ILE A 57 1.48 -12.77 -11.54
CA ILE A 57 0.15 -12.14 -11.75
C ILE A 57 -0.65 -12.13 -10.44
N ALA A 58 -0.55 -13.19 -9.62
CA ALA A 58 -1.18 -13.25 -8.32
C ALA A 58 -0.62 -12.19 -7.34
N GLU A 59 0.69 -11.98 -7.31
CA GLU A 59 1.34 -10.92 -6.52
C GLU A 59 0.77 -9.53 -6.90
N GLU A 60 0.63 -9.24 -8.20
CA GLU A 60 0.03 -7.98 -8.68
C GLU A 60 -1.46 -7.88 -8.33
N GLY A 61 -2.19 -9.00 -8.39
CA GLY A 61 -3.56 -9.17 -7.93
C GLY A 61 -3.75 -8.79 -6.46
N ILE A 62 -2.93 -9.38 -5.59
CA ILE A 62 -2.94 -9.11 -4.16
C ILE A 62 -2.51 -7.67 -3.86
N ALA A 63 -1.47 -7.16 -4.52
CA ALA A 63 -1.06 -5.77 -4.38
C ALA A 63 -2.20 -4.79 -4.74
N ALA A 64 -2.90 -5.04 -5.85
CA ALA A 64 -4.06 -4.24 -6.26
C ALA A 64 -5.21 -4.36 -5.27
N PHE A 65 -5.54 -5.57 -4.82
CA PHE A 65 -6.55 -5.83 -3.80
C PHE A 65 -6.24 -5.05 -2.51
N CYS A 66 -5.02 -5.15 -1.98
CA CYS A 66 -4.59 -4.43 -0.78
C CYS A 66 -4.72 -2.91 -0.93
N ARG A 67 -4.41 -2.35 -2.11
CA ARG A 67 -4.64 -0.91 -2.40
C ARG A 67 -6.11 -0.54 -2.37
N LEU A 68 -6.99 -1.41 -2.88
CA LEU A 68 -8.45 -1.19 -2.87
C LEU A 68 -9.06 -1.30 -1.48
N GLN A 69 -8.52 -2.18 -0.63
CA GLN A 69 -8.97 -2.37 0.76
C GLN A 69 -8.27 -1.44 1.76
N LYS A 70 -7.34 -0.58 1.33
CA LYS A 70 -6.63 0.30 2.25
C LYS A 70 -7.62 1.30 2.89
N PRO A 71 -7.77 1.33 4.23
CA PRO A 71 -8.62 2.32 4.88
C PRO A 71 -8.22 3.75 4.46
N PRO A 72 -9.20 4.65 4.27
CA PRO A 72 -8.92 6.01 3.85
C PRO A 72 -8.01 6.72 4.87
N ARG A 73 -7.08 7.52 4.36
CA ARG A 73 -6.27 8.40 5.22
C ARG A 73 -7.10 9.62 5.59
N ILE A 74 -7.16 9.93 6.88
CA ILE A 74 -7.71 11.18 7.38
C ILE A 74 -6.65 12.26 7.20
N TYR A 75 -7.04 13.40 6.63
CA TYR A 75 -6.16 14.55 6.45
C TYR A 75 -6.64 15.70 7.34
N VAL A 76 -5.69 16.47 7.82
CA VAL A 76 -5.92 17.73 8.53
C VAL A 76 -5.43 18.86 7.64
N GLU A 77 -6.19 19.94 7.61
CA GLU A 77 -5.88 21.15 6.87
C GLU A 77 -5.72 22.29 7.88
N LYS A 78 -4.52 22.89 7.94
CA LYS A 78 -4.21 24.02 8.83
C LYS A 78 -3.37 25.07 8.10
N PRO A 79 -3.57 26.36 8.37
CA PRO A 79 -2.62 27.38 7.95
C PRO A 79 -1.31 27.22 8.73
N LEU A 80 -0.19 27.66 8.13
CA LEU A 80 1.14 27.55 8.75
C LEU A 80 1.22 28.22 10.12
N GLY A 81 0.55 29.36 10.28
CA GLY A 81 0.59 30.10 11.55
C GLY A 81 -0.04 29.35 12.73
N GLU A 82 -1.03 28.49 12.47
CA GLU A 82 -1.58 27.61 13.51
C GLU A 82 -0.62 26.47 13.88
N ILE A 83 0.12 25.94 12.90
CA ILE A 83 1.12 24.87 13.12
C ILE A 83 2.28 25.41 13.96
N LEU A 84 2.76 26.61 13.61
CA LEU A 84 3.88 27.27 14.29
C LEU A 84 3.48 28.08 15.52
N GLN A 85 2.17 28.21 15.79
CA GLN A 85 1.61 29.03 16.87
C GLN A 85 2.11 30.49 16.86
N ARG A 86 2.33 31.06 15.65
CA ARG A 86 2.78 32.43 15.43
C ARG A 86 2.31 32.96 14.07
N PRO A 87 2.15 34.28 13.87
CA PRO A 87 1.85 34.83 12.55
C PRO A 87 3.02 34.59 11.59
N VAL A 88 2.71 34.19 10.35
CA VAL A 88 3.71 33.97 9.28
C VAL A 88 3.21 34.57 7.98
N ASN A 89 4.07 35.33 7.30
CA ASN A 89 3.81 35.82 5.97
C ASN A 89 4.07 34.69 4.96
N VAL A 90 3.00 34.04 4.50
CA VAL A 90 3.08 32.97 3.49
C VAL A 90 3.16 33.50 2.06
N ASP A 91 3.04 34.81 1.82
CA ASP A 91 3.03 35.39 0.48
C ASP A 91 4.43 35.70 -0.06
N GLU A 92 5.37 35.96 0.84
CA GLU A 92 6.79 36.12 0.51
C GLU A 92 7.40 34.81 0.00
N CYS A 93 8.36 34.95 -0.90
CA CYS A 93 8.98 33.84 -1.57
C CYS A 93 10.49 33.92 -1.47
N HIS A 94 11.05 33.01 -0.67
CA HIS A 94 12.48 32.97 -0.36
C HIS A 94 12.93 31.51 -0.32
N PRO A 95 13.57 30.97 -1.36
CA PRO A 95 14.05 29.60 -1.32
C PRO A 95 15.11 29.36 -0.26
N GLY A 96 15.16 28.15 0.29
CA GLY A 96 16.21 27.69 1.19
C GLY A 96 15.73 27.46 2.62
N ASP A 97 16.69 27.34 3.54
CA ASP A 97 16.44 27.15 4.96
C ASP A 97 16.04 28.49 5.60
N ARG A 98 14.92 28.50 6.30
CA ARG A 98 14.28 29.69 6.88
C ARG A 98 13.71 29.36 8.25
N ASP A 99 13.63 30.35 9.12
CA ASP A 99 13.10 30.16 10.48
C ASP A 99 11.71 29.51 10.53
N ASP A 100 10.89 29.67 9.48
CA ASP A 100 9.55 29.09 9.37
C ASP A 100 9.53 27.63 8.86
N ASN A 101 10.63 27.12 8.30
CA ASN A 101 10.78 25.75 7.80
C ASN A 101 11.86 24.92 8.50
N LEU A 102 12.68 25.50 9.39
CA LEU A 102 13.72 24.74 10.09
C LEU A 102 13.15 23.51 10.84
N TRP A 103 11.94 23.61 11.39
CA TRP A 103 11.27 22.52 12.12
C TRP A 103 11.00 21.24 11.29
N ILE A 104 10.98 21.32 9.95
CA ILE A 104 10.86 20.14 9.06
C ILE A 104 12.22 19.59 8.63
N THR A 105 13.32 20.27 8.93
CA THR A 105 14.66 19.81 8.62
C THR A 105 15.14 18.77 9.62
N ILE A 106 16.07 17.91 9.20
CA ILE A 106 16.59 16.82 10.05
C ILE A 106 17.32 17.37 11.29
N ASN A 107 18.00 18.51 11.17
CA ASN A 107 18.84 19.05 12.24
C ASN A 107 18.02 19.56 13.44
N ASP A 108 16.84 20.10 13.18
CA ASP A 108 15.95 20.65 14.22
C ASP A 108 14.76 19.73 14.53
N TYR A 109 14.67 18.57 13.86
CA TYR A 109 13.61 17.59 14.08
C TYR A 109 13.73 16.95 15.47
N LYS A 110 12.68 17.10 16.27
CA LYS A 110 12.53 16.44 17.56
C LYS A 110 11.56 15.28 17.41
N PRO A 111 12.03 14.02 17.43
CA PRO A 111 11.13 12.88 17.30
C PRO A 111 10.17 12.83 18.50
N PRO A 112 8.90 12.50 18.26
CA PRO A 112 7.95 12.31 19.35
C PRO A 112 8.38 11.14 20.23
N THR A 113 8.30 11.32 21.56
CA THR A 113 8.70 10.29 22.54
C THR A 113 7.49 9.56 23.14
N SER A 114 6.27 9.95 22.77
CA SER A 114 5.03 9.32 23.24
C SER A 114 4.01 9.19 22.11
N GLN A 115 3.03 8.31 22.30
CA GLN A 115 1.94 8.10 21.33
C GLN A 115 1.12 9.39 21.11
N ILE A 116 0.87 10.16 22.17
CA ILE A 116 0.12 11.42 22.10
C ILE A 116 0.89 12.42 21.23
N GLN A 117 2.19 12.60 21.48
CA GLN A 117 3.03 13.47 20.66
C GLN A 117 3.10 12.98 19.21
N TRP A 118 3.17 11.67 18.98
CA TRP A 118 3.14 11.10 17.63
C TRP A 118 1.82 11.39 16.91
N GLU A 119 0.69 11.36 17.61
CA GLU A 119 -0.62 11.63 17.02
C GLU A 119 -0.83 13.12 16.70
N GLU A 120 -0.23 14.01 17.49
CA GLU A 120 -0.36 15.47 17.36
C GLU A 120 0.65 16.12 16.40
N ILE A 121 1.83 15.51 16.21
CA ILE A 121 2.90 16.08 15.38
C ILE A 121 2.48 16.18 13.91
N CYS A 122 2.84 17.30 13.27
CA CYS A 122 2.62 17.50 11.83
C CYS A 122 3.75 16.84 11.04
N PHE A 123 3.51 15.65 10.46
CA PHE A 123 4.47 15.04 9.53
C PHE A 123 4.20 15.49 8.10
N MET A 124 5.17 16.18 7.52
CA MET A 124 5.16 16.60 6.12
C MET A 124 5.62 15.43 5.24
N ASP A 125 4.73 14.92 4.39
CA ASP A 125 5.05 13.81 3.46
C ASP A 125 5.74 14.29 2.17
N LYS A 126 5.60 15.57 1.82
CA LYS A 126 6.21 16.19 0.64
C LYS A 126 7.47 16.93 1.02
N SER A 127 8.59 16.52 0.45
CA SER A 127 9.91 17.13 0.66
C SER A 127 10.04 18.56 0.14
N TYR A 128 9.14 19.01 -0.73
CA TYR A 128 9.20 20.34 -1.33
C TYR A 128 8.38 21.41 -0.61
N HIS A 129 7.51 21.03 0.34
CA HIS A 129 6.68 22.01 1.06
C HIS A 129 7.57 22.91 1.92
N GLY A 130 7.37 24.22 1.80
CA GLY A 130 8.14 25.19 2.55
C GLY A 130 9.57 25.40 2.06
N TYR A 131 10.04 24.72 1.01
CA TYR A 131 11.37 25.03 0.47
C TYR A 131 11.39 26.36 -0.29
N TYR A 132 10.51 26.56 -1.27
CA TYR A 132 10.42 27.80 -2.05
C TYR A 132 9.40 28.79 -1.45
N LYS A 133 8.21 28.27 -1.13
CA LYS A 133 7.07 29.00 -0.57
C LYS A 133 6.13 28.00 0.11
N TRP A 134 5.38 28.45 1.10
CA TRP A 134 4.33 27.65 1.72
C TRP A 134 3.00 27.73 0.95
N PRO A 135 2.21 26.64 0.89
CA PRO A 135 0.83 26.75 0.45
C PRO A 135 0.01 27.56 1.47
N LYS A 136 -1.08 28.18 1.02
CA LYS A 136 -2.00 28.92 1.92
C LYS A 136 -2.56 28.04 3.04
N VAL A 137 -2.84 26.79 2.71
CA VAL A 137 -3.31 25.76 3.63
C VAL A 137 -2.41 24.55 3.48
N ILE A 138 -1.88 24.06 4.60
CA ILE A 138 -1.06 22.87 4.64
C ILE A 138 -1.98 21.69 4.91
N ARG A 139 -1.99 20.74 3.97
CA ARG A 139 -2.71 19.48 4.10
C ARG A 139 -1.72 18.37 4.43
N TYR A 140 -1.89 17.75 5.59
CA TYR A 140 -1.02 16.65 6.05
C TYR A 140 -1.87 15.51 6.62
N PRO A 141 -1.41 14.24 6.54
CA PRO A 141 -2.16 13.11 7.07
C PRO A 141 -2.14 13.14 8.60
N LEU A 142 -3.28 12.81 9.22
CA LEU A 142 -3.32 12.55 10.66
C LEU A 142 -2.54 11.27 10.96
N ASN A 143 -1.74 11.30 12.03
CA ASN A 143 -0.92 10.16 12.46
C ASN A 143 -1.70 9.08 13.20
N LYS A 144 -3.02 9.25 13.28
CA LYS A 144 -3.98 8.25 13.70
C LYS A 144 -4.61 7.63 12.46
N ARG A 145 -4.28 6.35 12.21
CA ARG A 145 -4.86 5.58 11.10
C ARG A 145 -5.81 4.54 11.63
N GLU A 146 -6.99 4.46 11.03
CA GLU A 146 -7.85 3.30 11.17
C GLU A 146 -7.13 2.06 10.61
N ARG A 147 -7.19 0.97 11.36
CA ARG A 147 -6.62 -0.31 10.98
C ARG A 147 -7.70 -1.38 11.08
N TYR A 148 -7.54 -2.41 10.26
CA TYR A 148 -8.31 -3.63 10.47
C TYR A 148 -7.82 -4.32 11.74
N THR A 149 -8.77 -4.68 12.57
CA THR A 149 -8.68 -5.47 13.80
C THR A 149 -9.44 -6.76 13.55
N LYS A 150 -9.36 -7.75 14.45
CA LYS A 150 -10.09 -9.01 14.25
C LYS A 150 -11.60 -8.80 14.24
N GLU A 151 -12.06 -7.74 14.91
CA GLU A 151 -13.46 -7.42 15.14
C GLU A 151 -14.08 -6.65 13.97
N ASN A 152 -13.32 -5.80 13.28
CA ASN A 152 -13.82 -4.94 12.19
C ASN A 152 -13.32 -5.33 10.79
N MET A 153 -12.56 -6.43 10.67
CA MET A 153 -12.01 -6.88 9.40
C MET A 153 -13.12 -7.41 8.49
N PRO A 154 -13.24 -6.88 7.26
CA PRO A 154 -14.23 -7.38 6.31
C PRO A 154 -13.82 -8.76 5.76
N GLU A 155 -14.82 -9.55 5.35
CA GLU A 155 -14.65 -10.94 4.91
C GLU A 155 -13.59 -11.11 3.81
N ASN A 156 -13.57 -10.17 2.86
CA ASN A 156 -12.63 -10.16 1.77
C ASN A 156 -11.17 -10.02 2.24
N VAL A 157 -10.91 -9.20 3.26
CA VAL A 157 -9.59 -9.04 3.87
C VAL A 157 -9.25 -10.23 4.77
N ARG A 158 -10.25 -10.81 5.43
CA ARG A 158 -10.07 -11.99 6.29
C ARG A 158 -9.46 -13.17 5.56
N ILE A 159 -9.89 -13.42 4.31
CA ILE A 159 -9.31 -14.47 3.44
C ILE A 159 -7.79 -14.33 3.32
N LEU A 160 -7.30 -13.11 3.09
CA LEU A 160 -5.87 -12.82 2.99
C LEU A 160 -5.19 -13.00 4.35
N TYR A 161 -5.78 -12.45 5.41
CA TYR A 161 -5.23 -12.53 6.77
C TYR A 161 -5.06 -13.99 7.24
N GLU A 162 -6.09 -14.83 7.07
CA GLU A 162 -6.07 -16.24 7.47
C GLU A 162 -5.00 -17.04 6.71
N LYS A 163 -4.76 -16.72 5.43
CA LYS A 163 -3.70 -17.36 4.66
C LYS A 163 -2.31 -16.87 4.98
N PHE A 164 -2.14 -15.59 5.33
CA PHE A 164 -0.83 -15.05 5.69
C PHE A 164 -0.41 -15.36 7.13
N ILE A 165 -1.32 -15.85 7.98
CA ILE A 165 -0.96 -16.39 9.31
C ILE A 165 -0.71 -17.91 9.29
N ASP A 166 -1.10 -18.59 8.20
CA ASP A 166 -0.78 -19.99 7.95
C ASP A 166 0.72 -20.15 7.67
N LYS A 167 1.42 -20.87 8.56
CA LYS A 167 2.87 -21.06 8.49
C LYS A 167 3.29 -21.83 7.25
N ASP A 168 2.53 -22.85 6.86
CA ASP A 168 2.91 -23.70 5.73
C ASP A 168 2.79 -22.94 4.41
N PHE A 169 1.72 -22.14 4.29
CA PHE A 169 1.53 -21.23 3.17
C PHE A 169 2.67 -20.20 3.08
N ILE A 170 2.97 -19.47 4.16
CA ILE A 170 4.02 -18.44 4.17
C ILE A 170 5.40 -19.03 3.88
N ASN A 171 5.72 -20.20 4.45
CA ASN A 171 6.97 -20.88 4.18
C ASN A 171 7.12 -21.22 2.71
N LYS A 172 6.10 -21.83 2.09
CA LYS A 172 6.11 -22.17 0.66
C LYS A 172 6.17 -20.92 -0.22
N PHE A 173 5.38 -19.90 0.10
CA PHE A 173 5.37 -18.64 -0.64
C PHE A 173 6.72 -17.94 -0.60
N THR A 174 7.36 -17.87 0.58
CA THR A 174 8.69 -17.26 0.74
C THR A 174 9.76 -18.03 -0.02
N GLN A 175 9.71 -19.36 -0.02
CA GLN A 175 10.61 -20.19 -0.82
C GLN A 175 10.47 -19.88 -2.31
N PHE A 176 9.24 -19.78 -2.83
CA PHE A 176 9.04 -19.40 -4.23
C PHE A 176 9.53 -18.01 -4.56
N MET A 177 9.34 -17.02 -3.68
CA MET A 177 9.90 -15.69 -3.91
C MET A 177 11.43 -15.74 -4.11
N VAL A 178 12.15 -16.52 -3.30
CA VAL A 178 13.60 -16.69 -3.46
C VAL A 178 13.95 -17.45 -4.75
N LEU A 179 13.20 -18.50 -5.09
CA LEU A 179 13.46 -19.33 -6.28
C LEU A 179 13.14 -18.63 -7.61
N ASP A 180 12.20 -17.69 -7.58
CA ASP A 180 11.74 -16.94 -8.76
C ASP A 180 12.71 -15.84 -9.20
N GLU A 181 13.75 -15.57 -8.41
CA GLU A 181 14.83 -14.67 -8.80
C GLU A 181 15.68 -15.30 -9.91
N GLU A 182 15.90 -14.55 -10.99
CA GLU A 182 16.74 -15.00 -12.10
C GLU A 182 18.18 -15.23 -11.62
N LYS A 183 18.71 -16.42 -11.94
CA LYS A 183 20.00 -16.91 -11.47
C LYS A 183 21.12 -15.87 -11.67
N GLY A 184 21.60 -15.31 -10.55
CA GLY A 184 22.86 -14.57 -10.47
C GLY A 184 22.75 -13.05 -10.30
N LYS A 185 21.55 -12.46 -10.29
CA LYS A 185 21.37 -11.02 -10.00
C LYS A 185 20.19 -10.79 -9.07
N ILE A 186 20.48 -10.43 -7.82
CA ILE A 186 19.48 -9.95 -6.87
C ILE A 186 19.17 -8.51 -7.26
N ASN A 187 18.02 -8.30 -7.92
CA ASN A 187 17.51 -6.98 -8.26
C ASN A 187 16.31 -6.66 -7.37
N PHE A 188 16.10 -5.38 -7.11
CA PHE A 188 14.87 -4.93 -6.47
C PHE A 188 13.66 -5.23 -7.36
N ASP A 189 12.74 -6.08 -6.90
CA ASP A 189 11.46 -6.33 -7.58
C ASP A 189 10.37 -5.38 -7.05
N ALA A 190 10.01 -4.41 -7.90
CA ALA A 190 8.99 -3.42 -7.57
C ALA A 190 7.59 -4.03 -7.38
N ARG A 191 7.27 -5.17 -8.02
CA ARG A 191 5.97 -5.84 -7.87
C ARG A 191 5.84 -6.43 -6.48
N ARG A 192 6.86 -7.16 -6.03
CA ARG A 192 6.93 -7.71 -4.67
C ARG A 192 6.88 -6.61 -3.62
N PHE A 193 7.67 -5.56 -3.81
CA PHE A 193 7.63 -4.40 -2.92
C PHE A 193 6.22 -3.81 -2.81
N ASN A 194 5.52 -3.66 -3.95
CA ASN A 194 4.16 -3.12 -3.95
C ASN A 194 3.12 -4.04 -3.29
N MET A 195 3.36 -5.35 -3.25
CA MET A 195 2.48 -6.30 -2.55
C MET A 195 2.60 -6.16 -1.03
N PHE A 196 3.81 -5.91 -0.51
CA PHE A 196 4.06 -5.79 0.94
C PHE A 196 3.87 -4.37 1.52
N LYS A 197 3.56 -3.35 0.70
CA LYS A 197 3.47 -1.93 1.10
C LYS A 197 2.05 -1.44 1.46
#